data_AF-A0A847ANS6-F1
#
_entry.id   AF-A0A847ANS6-F1
#
_cell.length_a   1.000
_cell.length_b   1.000
_cell.length_c   1.000
_cell.angle_alpha   90.00
_cell.angle_beta   90.00
_cell.angle_gamma   90.00
#
_symmetry.space_group_name_H-M   'P 1'
#
loop_
_entity.id
_entity.type
_entity.pdbx_description
1 polymer ?
#
loop_
_entity_poly.entity_id
_entity_poly.type
_entity_poly.pdbx_seq_one_letter_code
_entity_poly.pdbx_strand_id
1 'polypeptide(L)' 'LDASQFIVITHNKQTIAAANCIHGVTMPERGVTRMISMKFRDAHLEPALTEN' A
#
# COMPACT_ATOMS: atom_id res chain seq x y z
N LEU A 1 15.09 16.66 7.10
CA LEU A 1 15.19 16.19 5.70
C LEU A 1 13.79 15.82 5.28
N ASP A 2 13.10 16.71 4.56
CA ASP A 2 11.75 16.42 4.08
C ASP A 2 11.85 15.56 2.83
N ALA A 3 11.41 14.30 2.94
CA ALA A 3 11.32 13.40 1.81
C ALA A 3 10.01 13.67 1.03
N SER A 4 10.08 13.68 -0.30
CA SER A 4 8.91 13.86 -1.15
C SER A 4 7.97 12.66 -1.06
N GLN A 5 6.66 12.92 -0.98
CA GLN A 5 5.62 11.89 -1.06
C GLN A 5 5.04 11.83 -2.47
N PHE A 6 4.92 10.62 -3.00
CA PHE A 6 4.35 10.39 -4.33
C PHE A 6 3.01 9.65 -4.20
N ILE A 7 1.98 10.17 -4.88
CA ILE A 7 0.69 9.51 -5.05
C ILE A 7 0.59 9.05 -6.51
N VAL A 8 0.47 7.74 -6.71
CA VAL A 8 0.40 7.13 -8.05
C VAL A 8 -0.93 6.40 -8.20
N ILE A 9 -1.72 6.78 -9.21
CA ILE A 9 -2.99 6.13 -9.54
C ILE A 9 -2.71 5.15 -10.69
N THR A 10 -2.89 3.86 -10.44
CA THR A 10 -2.57 2.82 -11.42
C THR A 10 -3.41 1.56 -11.21
N HIS A 11 -3.68 0.87 -12.31
CA HIS A 11 -4.23 -0.49 -12.31
C HIS A 11 -3.15 -1.56 -12.58
N ASN A 12 -1.88 -1.16 -12.75
CA ASN A 12 -0.78 -2.08 -13.02
C ASN A 12 -0.41 -2.87 -11.76
N LYS A 13 -0.55 -4.19 -11.81
CA LYS A 13 -0.31 -5.09 -10.68
C LYS A 13 1.14 -5.04 -10.17
N GLN A 14 2.13 -4.84 -11.04
CA GLN A 14 3.54 -4.74 -10.64
C GLN A 14 3.81 -3.44 -9.88
N THR A 15 3.26 -2.31 -10.33
CA THR A 15 3.37 -1.02 -9.62
C THR A 15 2.64 -1.08 -8.27
N ILE A 16 1.44 -1.67 -8.24
CA ILE A 16 0.66 -1.93 -7.01
C ILE A 16 1.51 -2.74 -6.02
N ALA A 17 2.13 -3.83 -6.46
CA ALA A 17 2.94 -4.70 -5.60
C ALA A 17 4.18 -4.03 -5.01
N ALA A 18 4.70 -2.98 -5.65
CA ALA A 18 5.87 -2.23 -5.20
C ALA A 18 5.52 -1.05 -4.25
N ALA A 19 4.23 -0.75 -4.04
CA ALA A 19 3.80 0.39 -3.23
C ALA A 19 3.82 0.08 -1.72
N ASN A 20 4.21 1.06 -0.89
CA ASN A 20 4.19 0.91 0.57
C ASN A 20 2.76 0.82 1.14
N CYS A 21 1.83 1.55 0.55
CA CYS A 21 0.41 1.51 0.89
C CYS A 21 -0.46 1.57 -0.36
N ILE A 22 -1.64 0.96 -0.30
CA ILE A 22 -2.59 0.92 -1.40
C ILE A 22 -3.94 1.43 -0.92
N HIS A 23 -4.45 2.42 -1.63
CA HIS A 23 -5.81 2.91 -1.50
C HIS A 23 -6.62 2.39 -2.69
N GLY A 24 -7.27 1.24 -2.50
CA GLY A 24 -8.16 0.68 -3.49
C GLY A 24 -9.48 1.45 -3.52
N VAL A 25 -10.01 1.66 -4.73
CA VAL A 25 -11.35 2.21 -4.92
C VAL A 25 -12.22 1.11 -5.51
N THR A 26 -13.33 0.83 -4.86
CA THR A 26 -14.34 -0.11 -5.37
C THR A 26 -15.68 0.61 -5.55
N MET A 27 -16.60 0.01 -6.29
CA MET A 27 -17.94 0.51 -6.52
C MET A 27 -18.95 -0.60 -6.22
N PRO A 28 -19.41 -0.74 -4.96
CA PRO A 28 -20.37 -1.78 -4.58
C PRO A 28 -21.75 -1.55 -5.20
N GLU A 29 -22.14 -0.29 -5.37
CA GLU A 29 -23.40 0.14 -5.98
C GLU A 29 -23.11 1.11 -7.12
N ARG A 30 -23.95 1.09 -8.17
CA ARG A 30 -23.71 1.89 -9.38
C ARG A 30 -23.63 3.38 -9.05
N GLY A 31 -22.45 3.97 -9.27
CA GLY A 31 -22.20 5.39 -9.03
C GLY A 31 -21.78 5.74 -7.61
N VAL A 32 -21.66 4.76 -6.70
CA VAL A 32 -21.20 4.98 -5.32
C VAL A 32 -19.85 4.30 -5.13
N THR A 33 -18.78 5.08 -5.05
CA THR A 33 -17.44 4.56 -4.76
C THR A 33 -17.20 4.41 -3.26
N ARG A 34 -16.45 3.38 -2.89
CA ARG A 34 -15.97 3.15 -1.53
C ARG A 34 -14.46 2.96 -1.56
N MET A 35 -13.78 3.68 -0.67
CA MET A 35 -12.35 3.54 -0.44
C MET A 35 -12.07 2.33 0.46
N ILE A 36 -11.08 1.54 0.08
CA ILE A 36 -10.46 0.50 0.92
C ILE A 36 -8.97 0.80 1.03
N SER A 37 -8.42 0.71 2.24
CA SER A 37 -7.00 0.96 2.47
C SER A 37 -6.34 -0.33 2.91
N MET A 38 -5.29 -0.72 2.22
CA MET A 38 -4.43 -1.84 2.58
C MET A 38 -3.01 -1.32 2.80
N LYS A 39 -2.43 -1.67 3.94
CA LYS A 39 -0.99 -1.51 4.18
C LYS A 39 -0.35 -2.86 3.93
N PHE A 40 0.53 -2.94 2.93
CA PHE A 40 1.39 -4.10 2.80
C PHE A 40 2.39 -3.99 3.95
N ARG A 41 2.29 -4.90 4.92
CA ARG A 41 3.32 -4.99 5.96
C ARG A 41 4.61 -5.30 5.22
N ASP A 42 5.59 -4.42 5.34
CA ASP A 42 6.94 -4.68 4.85
C ASP A 42 7.35 -6.07 5.34
N ALA A 43 7.73 -6.93 4.41
CA ALA A 43 8.41 -8.19 4.73
C ALA A 43 9.87 -7.90 5.17
N HIS A 44 10.12 -6.80 5.87
CA HIS A 44 11.28 -6.66 6.74
C HIS A 44 10.97 -7.41 8.04
N LEU A 45 11.00 -8.73 7.94
CA LEU A 45 11.45 -9.57 9.05
C LEU A 45 12.92 -9.22 9.25
N GLU A 46 13.20 -8.22 10.08
CA GLU A 46 14.47 -8.21 10.78
C GLU A 46 14.53 -9.53 11.58
N PRO A 47 15.51 -10.42 11.34
CA PRO A 47 15.68 -11.54 12.24
C PRO A 47 15.95 -10.94 13.62
N ALA A 48 15.11 -11.31 14.59
CA ALA A 48 15.32 -10.95 15.98
C ALA A 48 16.62 -11.61 16.48
N LEU A 49 17.76 -11.01 16.14
CA LEU A 49 18.99 -11.16 16.89
C LEU A 49 18.85 -10.23 18.08
N THR A 50 18.32 -10.76 19.16
CA THR A 50 18.63 -10.25 20.49
C THR A 50 19.10 -11.45 21.31
N GLU A 51 20.42 -11.59 21.35
CA GLU A 51 21.12 -12.34 22.39
C GLU A 51 20.77 -11.72 23.75
N ASN A 52 20.16 -12.52 24.63
CA ASN A 52 20.55 -12.73 26.03
C ASN A 52 19.52 -13.61 26.75
#